data_AF-A0A915CWS9-F1
#
_entry.id   AF-A0A915CWS9-F1
#
_cell.length_a   1.000
_cell.length_b   1.000
_cell.length_c   1.000
_cell.angle_alpha   90.00
_cell.angle_beta   90.00
_cell.angle_gamma   90.00
#
_symmetry.space_group_name_H-M   'P 1'
#
loop_
_entity.id
_entity.type
_entity.pdbx_description
1 polymer ?
#
loop_
_entity_poly.entity_id
_entity_poly.type
_entity_poly.pdbx_seq_one_letter_code
_entity_poly.pdbx_strand_id
1 'polypeptide(L)' 'MRPAPFPIHLWSCYDRTLAGEDRTNNFAEAAHRRLQTIMGIDHPSIGRFLGELKQAQKLRITATNSVLQVIQRRRSE' A
#
# COMPACT_ATOMS: atom_id res chain seq x y z
N MET A 1 10.82 34.38 -3.79
CA MET A 1 10.04 33.20 -3.36
C MET A 1 8.79 33.14 -4.24
N ARG A 2 8.51 32.05 -4.95
CA ARG A 2 7.34 31.96 -5.84
C ARG A 2 6.09 31.74 -4.99
N PRO A 3 5.02 32.53 -5.16
CA PRO A 3 3.76 32.30 -4.44
C PRO A 3 3.15 30.95 -4.87
N ALA A 4 2.42 30.32 -3.95
CA ALA A 4 1.71 29.08 -4.24
C ALA A 4 0.73 29.30 -5.41
N PRO A 5 0.69 28.41 -6.41
CA PRO A 5 -0.14 28.60 -7.60
C PRO A 5 -1.64 28.45 -7.33
N PHE A 6 -2.02 27.86 -6.19
CA PHE A 6 -3.42 27.60 -5.84
C PHE A 6 -3.72 28.01 -4.39
N PRO A 7 -4.92 28.56 -4.13
CA PRO A 7 -5.43 28.79 -2.78
C PRO A 7 -5.32 27.55 -1.88
N ILE A 8 -5.03 27.76 -0.60
CA ILE A 8 -4.77 26.69 0.38
C ILE A 8 -5.95 25.71 0.53
N HIS A 9 -7.19 26.19 0.41
CA HIS A 9 -8.40 25.37 0.52
C HIS A 9 -8.61 24.41 -0.66
N LEU A 10 -7.83 24.53 -1.73
CA LEU A 10 -7.87 23.62 -2.89
C LEU A 10 -6.81 22.51 -2.81
N TRP A 11 -6.01 22.47 -1.75
CA TRP A 11 -4.96 21.48 -1.63
C TRP A 11 -5.56 20.12 -1.27
N SER A 12 -5.08 19.04 -1.89
CA SER A 12 -5.55 17.66 -1.63
C SER A 12 -5.29 17.16 -0.20
N CYS A 13 -4.54 17.91 0.60
CA CYS A 13 -4.27 17.67 2.01
C CYS A 13 -4.92 18.71 2.93
N TYR A 14 -5.74 19.64 2.43
CA TYR A 14 -6.31 20.73 3.22
C TYR A 14 -7.12 20.21 4.41
N ASP A 15 -8.15 19.40 4.16
CA ASP A 15 -9.02 18.87 5.22
C ASP A 15 -8.24 18.00 6.21
N ARG A 16 -7.31 17.19 5.71
CA ARG A 16 -6.41 16.36 6.55
C ARG A 16 -5.51 17.20 7.43
N THR A 17 -5.01 18.32 6.91
CA THR A 17 -4.19 19.27 7.68
C THR A 17 -5.01 19.90 8.80
N LEU A 18 -6.25 20.29 8.53
CA LEU A 18 -7.17 20.82 9.56
C LEU A 18 -7.53 19.77 10.61
N ALA A 19 -7.68 18.50 10.20
CA ALA A 19 -7.97 17.38 11.07
C ALA A 19 -6.75 16.88 11.88
N GLY A 20 -5.55 17.43 11.66
CA GLY A 20 -4.32 16.97 12.31
C GLY A 20 -3.82 15.61 11.81
N GLU A 21 -4.30 15.16 10.66
CA GLU A 21 -3.91 13.90 10.03
C GLU A 21 -2.62 14.04 9.22
N ASP A 22 -2.01 12.90 8.89
CA ASP A 22 -0.83 12.87 8.05
C ASP A 22 -1.10 13.48 6.67
N ARG A 23 -0.30 14.50 6.34
CA ARG A 23 -0.39 15.25 5.08
C ARG A 23 0.23 14.53 3.89
N THR A 24 0.97 13.45 4.15
CA THR A 24 1.75 12.74 3.13
C THR A 24 1.00 11.51 2.64
N ASN A 25 1.04 11.27 1.33
CA ASN A 25 0.44 10.07 0.73
C ASN A 25 1.39 8.85 0.79
N ASN A 26 2.32 8.85 1.75
CA ASN A 26 3.41 7.88 1.83
C ASN A 26 2.92 6.44 1.81
N PHE A 27 1.79 6.17 2.48
CA PHE A 27 1.20 4.85 2.50
C PHE A 27 0.70 4.41 1.12
N ALA A 28 -0.04 5.27 0.41
CA ALA A 28 -0.52 4.91 -0.92
C ALA A 28 0.63 4.82 -1.93
N GLU A 29 1.63 5.69 -1.84
CA GLU A 29 2.83 5.60 -2.67
C GLU A 29 3.62 4.32 -2.39
N ALA A 30 3.79 3.92 -1.13
CA ALA A 30 4.45 2.67 -0.76
C ALA A 30 3.67 1.45 -1.26
N ALA A 31 2.34 1.46 -1.14
CA ALA A 31 1.47 0.43 -1.70
C ALA A 31 1.59 0.38 -3.24
N HIS A 32 1.62 1.53 -3.91
CA HIS A 32 1.78 1.60 -5.35
C HIS A 32 3.13 1.05 -5.81
N ARG A 33 4.25 1.45 -5.17
CA ARG A 33 5.60 0.91 -5.45
C ARG A 33 5.65 -0.60 -5.23
N ARG A 34 5.06 -1.09 -4.14
CA ARG A 34 4.97 -2.53 -3.84
C ARG A 34 4.19 -3.28 -4.92
N LEU A 35 3.08 -2.73 -5.39
CA LEU A 35 2.29 -3.32 -6.47
C LEU A 35 3.06 -3.34 -7.79
N GLN A 36 3.74 -2.24 -8.16
CA GLN A 36 4.60 -2.22 -9.35
C GLN A 36 5.70 -3.29 -9.28
N THR A 37 6.36 -3.46 -8.12
CA THR A 37 7.36 -4.52 -7.93
C THR A 37 6.78 -5.92 -8.10
N ILE A 38 5.57 -6.17 -7.57
CA ILE A 38 4.91 -7.48 -7.67
C ILE A 38 4.50 -7.78 -9.12
N MET A 39 3.97 -6.78 -9.83
CA MET A 39 3.43 -6.97 -11.17
C MET A 39 4.51 -6.96 -12.26
N GLY A 40 5.60 -6.21 -12.06
CA GLY A 40 6.68 -6.10 -13.04
C GLY A 40 6.26 -5.48 -14.38
N ILE A 41 5.15 -4.73 -14.41
CA ILE A 41 4.59 -4.09 -15.61
C ILE A 41 4.07 -2.70 -15.22
N ASP A 42 4.38 -1.70 -16.04
CA ASP A 42 3.89 -0.33 -15.82
C ASP A 42 2.38 -0.19 -16.10
N HIS A 43 1.87 -0.91 -17.09
CA HIS A 43 0.47 -0.82 -17.55
C HIS A 43 -0.17 -2.20 -17.78
N PRO A 44 -0.53 -2.93 -16.72
CA PRO A 44 -1.24 -4.18 -16.85
C PRO A 44 -2.67 -3.96 -17.36
N SER A 45 -3.19 -4.90 -18.15
CA SER A 45 -4.63 -4.99 -18.41
C SER A 45 -5.37 -5.28 -17.10
N ILE A 46 -6.66 -4.94 -17.02
CA ILE A 46 -7.48 -5.17 -15.80
C ILE A 46 -7.44 -6.65 -15.38
N GLY A 47 -7.50 -7.58 -16.33
CA GLY A 47 -7.43 -9.02 -16.04
C GLY A 47 -6.09 -9.43 -15.42
N ARG A 48 -4.98 -8.93 -15.98
CA ARG A 48 -3.63 -9.20 -15.44
C ARG A 48 -3.49 -8.58 -14.05
N PHE A 49 -3.93 -7.33 -13.89
CA PHE A 49 -3.93 -6.62 -12.60
C PHE A 49 -4.66 -7.41 -11.51
N LEU A 50 -5.87 -7.92 -11.80
CA LEU A 50 -6.64 -8.71 -10.85
C LEU A 50 -5.99 -10.06 -10.53
N GLY A 51 -5.37 -10.70 -11.53
CA GLY A 51 -4.63 -11.96 -11.34
C GLY A 51 -3.45 -11.79 -10.40
N GLU A 52 -2.61 -10.78 -10.64
CA GLU A 52 -1.44 -10.48 -9.83
C GLU A 52 -1.83 -10.08 -8.39
N LEU A 53 -2.92 -9.32 -8.20
CA LEU A 53 -3.43 -8.99 -6.87
C LEU A 53 -3.84 -10.24 -6.07
N LYS A 54 -4.55 -11.17 -6.69
CA LYS A 54 -4.94 -12.44 -6.04
C LYS A 54 -3.71 -13.26 -5.65
N GLN A 55 -2.71 -13.32 -6.51
CA GLN A 55 -1.47 -14.04 -6.23
C GLN A 55 -0.68 -13.41 -5.08
N ALA A 56 -0.55 -12.08 -5.07
CA ALA A 56 0.09 -11.32 -3.99
C ALA A 56 -0.59 -11.57 -2.63
N GLN A 57 -1.93 -11.55 -2.62
CA GLN A 57 -2.71 -11.82 -1.41
C GLN A 57 -2.49 -13.25 -0.92
N LYS A 58 -2.53 -14.25 -1.82
CA LYS A 58 -2.30 -15.65 -1.49
C LYS A 58 -0.92 -15.85 -0.84
N LEU A 59 0.13 -15.31 -1.45
CA LEU A 59 1.50 -15.39 -0.90
C LEU A 59 1.59 -14.81 0.51
N ARG A 60 0.97 -13.66 0.75
CA ARG A 60 0.98 -13.02 2.07
C ARG A 60 0.27 -13.85 3.13
N ILE A 61 -0.90 -14.42 2.80
CA ILE A 61 -1.67 -15.28 3.72
C ILE A 61 -0.88 -16.55 4.03
N THR A 62 -0.29 -17.19 3.02
CA THR A 62 0.52 -18.40 3.21
C THR A 62 1.71 -18.12 4.14
N ALA A 63 2.44 -17.03 3.93
CA ALA A 63 3.56 -16.66 4.79
C ALA A 63 3.14 -16.43 6.26
N THR A 64 2.03 -15.73 6.49
CA THR A 64 1.49 -15.53 7.85
C THR A 64 1.12 -16.86 8.50
N ASN A 65 0.46 -17.76 7.77
CA ASN A 65 0.09 -19.07 8.30
C ASN A 65 1.33 -19.89 8.67
N SER A 66 2.39 -19.88 7.85
CA SER A 66 3.65 -20.55 8.17
C SER A 66 4.28 -20.02 9.46
N VAL A 67 4.27 -18.70 9.66
CA VAL A 67 4.80 -18.09 10.90
C VAL A 67 3.97 -18.51 12.12
N LEU A 68 2.64 -18.53 12.00
CA LEU A 68 1.76 -18.97 13.09
C LEU A 68 2.02 -20.44 13.48
N GLN A 69 2.24 -21.31 12.50
CA GLN A 69 2.57 -22.71 12.74
C GLN A 69 3.90 -22.86 13.50
N VAL A 70 4.93 -22.09 13.14
CA VAL A 70 6.22 -22.07 13.85
C VAL A 70 6.06 -21.58 15.29
N ILE A 71 5.26 -20.54 15.51
CA ILE A 71 5.00 -20.00 16.85
C ILE A 71 4.25 -21.03 17.70
N GLN A 72 3.26 -21.71 17.15
CA GLN A 72 2.50 -22.75 17.85
C GLN A 72 3.40 -23.91 18.25
N ARG A 73 4.25 -24.39 17.34
CA ARG A 73 5.20 -25.47 17.61
C ARG A 73 6.14 -25.14 18.78
N ARG A 74 6.67 -23.91 18.83
CA ARG A 74 7.56 -23.45 19.92
C ARG A 74 6.88 -23.22 21.27
N ARG A 75 5.54 -23.18 21.34
CA ARG A 75 4.81 -23.11 22.62
C ARG A 75 4.43 -24.49 23.17
N SER A 76 4.56 -25.54 22.36
CA SER A 76 4.22 -26.92 22.73
C SER A 76 5.44 -27.75 23.13
N GLU A 77 6.64 -27.19 22.99
CA GLU A 77 7.93 -27.70 23.48
C GLU A 77 8.26 -27.01 24.82
#